data_AF-A0A6G4N8G2-F1
#
_entry.id   AF-A0A6G4N8G2-F1
#
_cell.length_a   1.000
_cell.length_b   1.000
_cell.length_c   1.000
_cell.angle_alpha   90.00
_cell.angle_beta   90.00
_cell.angle_gamma   90.00
#
_symmetry.space_group_name_H-M   'P 1'
#
loop_
_entity.id
_entity.type
_entity.pdbx_description
1 polymer ?
#
loop_
_entity_poly.entity_id
_entity_poly.type
_entity_poly.pdbx_seq_one_letter_code
_entity_poly.pdbx_strand_id
1 'polypeptide(L)'
;NIFYGTSIPTCILVFKKCRQQDDNVLFIDASNDFEKGKNQNHLSDAQVERIIDTYKRKATIDKYSYSATLQEIADNDYNLNIPRYVDTFEEEAPIDLDQVQQDLKNIDKEIAEIEQEINAYLKELGVLKDE
;
A
#
# COMPACT_ATOMS: atom_id res chain seq x y z
N ASN A 1 8.85 4.23 7.83
CA ASN A 1 9.56 3.29 8.72
C ASN A 1 9.44 3.78 10.15
N ILE A 2 8.83 3.01 11.07
CA ILE A 2 8.65 3.42 12.49
C ILE A 2 9.85 2.96 13.34
N PHE A 3 10.46 1.82 13.04
CA PHE A 3 11.59 1.29 13.81
C PHE A 3 12.93 1.75 13.23
N TYR A 4 13.92 1.96 14.10
CA TYR A 4 15.29 2.25 13.65
C TYR A 4 15.90 1.02 12.97
N GLY A 5 16.62 1.22 11.87
CA GLY A 5 17.30 0.15 11.14
C GLY A 5 16.73 -0.08 9.74
N THR A 6 16.21 -1.28 9.49
CA THR A 6 15.78 -1.75 8.16
C THR A 6 14.38 -1.28 7.78
N SER A 7 14.11 -1.13 6.48
CA SER A 7 12.78 -0.78 5.93
C SER A 7 11.83 -1.98 5.77
N ILE A 8 12.15 -3.13 6.36
CA ILE A 8 11.33 -4.34 6.27
C ILE A 8 10.06 -4.16 7.12
N PRO A 9 8.87 -4.53 6.63
CA PRO A 9 7.66 -4.52 7.43
C PRO A 9 7.81 -5.35 8.71
N THR A 10 7.39 -4.80 9.84
CA THR A 10 7.48 -5.44 11.15
C THR A 10 6.09 -5.79 11.66
N CYS A 11 5.95 -6.96 12.28
CA CYS A 11 4.76 -7.33 13.04
C CYS A 11 5.10 -7.48 14.54
N ILE A 12 4.10 -7.22 15.40
CA ILE A 12 4.20 -7.44 16.84
C ILE A 12 3.26 -8.59 17.19
N LEU A 13 3.80 -9.65 17.79
CA LEU A 13 3.02 -10.79 18.25
C LEU A 13 2.83 -10.71 19.76
N VAL A 14 1.58 -10.74 20.21
CA VAL A 14 1.21 -10.67 21.63
C VAL A 14 0.59 -12.00 22.04
N PHE A 15 1.25 -12.70 22.95
CA PHE A 15 0.78 -13.99 23.48
C PHE A 15 0.39 -13.88 24.95
N LYS A 16 -0.68 -14.58 25.32
CA LYS A 16 -1.12 -14.71 26.71
C LYS A 16 -1.14 -16.18 27.10
N LYS A 17 -0.32 -16.56 28.09
CA LYS A 17 -0.32 -17.91 28.66
C LYS A 17 -1.63 -18.15 29.43
N CYS A 18 -2.16 -19.38 29.35
CA CYS A 18 -3.39 -19.81 30.04
C CYS A 18 -4.58 -18.89 29.75
N ARG A 19 -4.76 -18.52 28.48
CA ARG A 19 -5.91 -17.74 28.04
C ARG A 19 -7.20 -18.51 28.35
N GLN A 20 -8.16 -17.86 29.00
CA GLN A 20 -9.40 -18.51 29.46
C GLN A 20 -10.62 -18.20 28.59
N GLN A 21 -10.50 -17.26 27.65
CA GLN A 21 -11.59 -16.84 26.79
C GLN A 21 -11.14 -16.72 25.35
N ASP A 22 -11.91 -17.39 24.49
CA ASP A 22 -11.88 -17.32 23.03
C ASP A 22 -10.51 -17.74 22.47
N ASP A 23 -10.42 -18.60 21.47
CA ASP A 23 -9.12 -19.04 20.93
C ASP A 23 -8.70 -18.25 19.67
N ASN A 24 -9.50 -17.27 19.27
CA ASN A 24 -9.26 -16.49 18.07
C ASN A 24 -7.98 -15.64 18.15
N VAL A 25 -7.36 -15.42 17.00
CA VAL A 25 -6.24 -14.51 16.82
C VAL A 25 -6.77 -13.22 16.21
N LEU A 26 -6.54 -12.11 16.91
CA LEU A 26 -6.89 -10.79 16.39
C LEU A 26 -5.75 -10.29 15.50
N PHE A 27 -6.07 -10.08 14.23
CA PHE A 27 -5.23 -9.37 13.27
C PHE A 27 -5.60 -7.89 13.31
N ILE A 28 -4.61 -7.01 13.36
CA ILE A 28 -4.76 -5.56 13.27
C ILE A 28 -3.76 -5.07 12.22
N ASP A 29 -4.27 -4.41 11.17
CA ASP A 29 -3.46 -3.72 10.20
C ASP A 29 -3.31 -2.24 10.56
N ALA A 30 -2.23 -1.91 11.25
CA ALA A 30 -1.85 -0.53 11.55
C ALA A 30 -0.82 0.03 10.54
N SER A 31 -0.66 -0.61 9.37
CA SER A 31 0.37 -0.22 8.39
C SER A 31 0.24 1.22 7.91
N ASN A 32 -0.99 1.76 7.87
CA ASN A 32 -1.31 3.14 7.49
C ASN A 32 -1.53 4.08 8.69
N ASP A 33 -1.51 3.57 9.92
CA ASP A 33 -1.67 4.38 11.15
C ASP A 33 -0.31 4.97 11.54
N PHE A 34 0.16 5.97 10.81
CA PHE A 34 1.35 6.75 11.21
C PHE A 34 1.34 8.15 10.60
N GLU A 35 2.03 9.07 11.26
CA GLU A 35 2.40 10.36 10.70
C GLU A 35 3.72 10.22 9.93
N LYS A 36 3.69 10.59 8.64
CA LYS A 36 4.87 10.52 7.78
C LYS A 36 5.88 11.59 8.19
N GLY A 37 6.99 11.17 8.79
CA GLY A 37 8.13 12.04 9.04
C GLY A 37 9.20 11.92 7.95
N LYS A 38 10.21 12.80 8.02
CA LYS A 38 11.26 12.90 6.99
C LYS A 38 12.19 11.68 6.96
N ASN A 39 12.66 11.26 8.14
CA ASN A 39 13.60 10.13 8.28
C ASN A 39 12.93 8.91 8.95
N GLN A 40 11.86 9.14 9.69
CA GLN A 40 11.14 8.12 10.45
C GLN A 40 9.66 8.51 10.51
N ASN A 41 8.79 7.51 10.46
CA ASN A 41 7.36 7.69 10.70
C ASN A 41 7.12 7.75 12.21
N HIS A 42 6.18 8.58 12.62
CA HIS A 42 5.79 8.73 14.01
C HIS A 42 4.41 8.09 14.24
N LEU A 43 4.26 7.35 15.32
CA LEU A 43 2.95 6.83 15.75
C LEU A 43 2.42 7.77 16.82
N SER A 44 1.37 8.53 16.51
CA SER A 44 0.77 9.50 17.43
C SER A 44 0.02 8.80 18.58
N ASP A 45 -0.18 9.50 19.69
CA ASP A 45 -0.93 8.97 20.84
C ASP A 45 -2.35 8.51 20.48
N ALA A 46 -3.02 9.23 19.57
CA ALA A 46 -4.35 8.87 19.09
C ALA A 46 -4.35 7.55 18.28
N GLN A 47 -3.32 7.32 17.46
CA GLN A 47 -3.15 6.07 16.72
C GLN A 47 -2.83 4.91 17.67
N VAL A 48 -1.98 5.13 18.67
CA VAL A 48 -1.72 4.13 19.72
C VAL A 48 -3.02 3.78 20.45
N GLU A 49 -3.81 4.78 20.84
CA GLU A 49 -5.07 4.56 21.54
C GLU A 49 -6.06 3.73 20.69
N ARG A 50 -6.18 4.01 19.38
CA ARG A 50 -7.00 3.22 18.46
C ARG A 50 -6.57 1.75 18.41
N ILE A 51 -5.26 1.48 18.27
CA ILE A 51 -4.72 0.12 18.24
C ILE A 51 -5.04 -0.61 19.55
N ILE A 52 -4.81 0.06 20.69
CA ILE A 52 -5.03 -0.52 22.02
C ILE A 52 -6.51 -0.76 22.30
N ASP A 53 -7.40 0.17 21.93
CA ASP A 53 -8.84 0.01 22.09
C ASP A 53 -9.36 -1.15 21.22
N THR A 54 -8.90 -1.24 19.97
CA THR A 54 -9.22 -2.35 19.07
C THR A 54 -8.78 -3.70 19.66
N TYR A 55 -7.55 -3.76 20.20
CA TYR A 55 -7.05 -4.95 20.90
C TYR A 55 -7.90 -5.31 22.12
N LYS A 56 -8.22 -4.34 22.98
CA LYS A 56 -9.01 -4.55 24.20
C LYS A 56 -10.41 -5.08 23.91
N ARG A 57 -11.06 -4.54 22.87
CA ARG A 57 -12.42 -4.93 22.48
C ARG A 57 -12.45 -6.18 21.61
N LYS A 58 -11.31 -6.61 21.05
CA LYS A 58 -11.22 -7.62 20.00
C LYS A 58 -12.20 -7.35 18.84
N ALA A 59 -12.38 -6.07 18.51
CA ALA A 59 -13.34 -5.66 17.51
C ALA A 59 -12.87 -6.04 16.11
N THR A 60 -13.78 -6.53 15.28
CA THR A 60 -13.59 -6.60 13.83
C THR A 60 -14.00 -5.26 13.25
N ILE A 61 -13.08 -4.58 12.57
CA ILE A 61 -13.26 -3.25 12.01
C ILE A 61 -12.90 -3.34 10.54
N ASP A 62 -13.81 -2.87 9.68
CA ASP A 62 -13.63 -2.91 8.22
C ASP A 62 -12.27 -2.34 7.81
N LYS A 63 -11.57 -3.08 6.94
CA LYS A 63 -10.21 -2.80 6.45
C LYS A 63 -9.12 -2.55 7.52
N TYR A 64 -9.38 -2.90 8.78
CA TYR A 64 -8.46 -2.58 9.87
C TYR A 64 -8.17 -3.75 10.81
N SER A 65 -9.18 -4.51 11.21
CA SER A 65 -8.97 -5.62 12.14
C SER A 65 -9.95 -6.75 11.91
N TYR A 66 -9.48 -7.97 12.17
CA TYR A 66 -10.28 -9.18 12.02
C TYR A 66 -9.92 -10.21 13.10
N SER A 67 -10.94 -10.81 13.72
CA SER A 67 -10.76 -11.84 14.76
C SER A 67 -10.93 -13.23 14.15
N ALA A 68 -9.85 -13.80 13.65
CA ALA A 68 -9.88 -15.11 12.98
C ALA A 68 -9.87 -16.26 13.99
N THR A 69 -10.66 -17.28 13.72
CA THR A 69 -10.66 -18.55 14.44
C THR A 69 -9.41 -19.37 14.12
N LEU A 70 -9.06 -20.30 15.02
CA LEU A 70 -7.97 -21.23 14.74
C LEU A 70 -8.23 -22.13 13.53
N GLN A 71 -9.51 -22.42 13.23
CA GLN A 71 -9.87 -23.19 12.04
C GLN A 71 -9.56 -22.40 10.76
N GLU A 72 -9.95 -21.13 10.68
CA GLU A 72 -9.64 -20.28 9.52
C GLU A 72 -8.12 -20.13 9.31
N ILE A 73 -7.35 -20.08 10.40
CA ILE A 73 -5.89 -20.04 10.32
C ILE A 73 -5.33 -21.36 9.78
N ALA A 74 -5.88 -22.50 10.23
CA ALA A 74 -5.49 -23.81 9.72
C ALA A 74 -5.86 -23.98 8.24
N ASP A 75 -7.03 -23.51 7.84
CA ASP A 75 -7.50 -23.52 6.44
C ASP A 75 -6.64 -22.61 5.54
N ASN A 76 -5.99 -21.59 6.13
CA ASN A 76 -4.99 -20.73 5.49
C ASN A 76 -3.54 -21.28 5.62
N ASP A 77 -3.36 -22.58 5.88
CA ASP A 77 -2.05 -23.23 6.03
C ASP A 77 -1.15 -22.59 7.11
N TYR A 78 -1.76 -22.05 8.17
CA TYR A 78 -1.09 -21.27 9.22
C TYR A 78 -0.32 -20.04 8.70
N ASN A 79 -0.68 -19.54 7.52
CA ASN A 79 -0.12 -18.32 6.97
C ASN A 79 -0.73 -17.11 7.70
N LEU A 80 0.11 -16.35 8.41
CA LEU A 80 -0.31 -15.21 9.22
C LEU A 80 -0.18 -13.86 8.51
N ASN A 81 0.00 -13.85 7.19
CA ASN A 81 0.06 -12.61 6.42
C ASN A 81 -1.27 -11.83 6.56
N ILE A 82 -1.16 -10.56 6.96
CA ILE A 82 -2.31 -9.68 7.26
C ILE A 82 -3.36 -9.63 6.14
N PRO A 83 -3.00 -9.52 4.84
CA PRO A 83 -3.98 -9.44 3.75
C PRO A 83 -4.87 -10.67 3.57
N ARG A 84 -4.59 -11.78 4.28
CA ARG A 84 -5.46 -12.96 4.30
C ARG A 84 -6.66 -12.82 5.24
N TYR A 85 -6.59 -11.92 6.20
CA TYR A 85 -7.58 -11.78 7.28
C TYR A 85 -8.17 -10.37 7.33
N VAL A 86 -7.40 -9.35 6.97
CA VAL A 86 -7.85 -7.97 6.88
C VAL A 86 -7.81 -7.57 5.42
N ASP A 87 -8.93 -7.05 4.90
CA ASP A 87 -8.96 -6.50 3.55
C ASP A 87 -8.14 -5.22 3.50
N THR A 88 -6.94 -5.31 2.93
CA THR A 88 -6.03 -4.18 2.73
C THR A 88 -6.18 -3.56 1.34
N PHE A 89 -7.23 -3.91 0.60
CA PHE A 89 -7.45 -3.38 -0.74
C PHE A 89 -7.93 -1.93 -0.68
N GLU A 90 -7.13 -1.05 -1.27
CA GLU A 90 -7.53 0.32 -1.60
C GLU A 90 -8.27 0.29 -2.94
N GLU A 91 -9.53 0.74 -2.96
CA GLU A 91 -10.23 0.92 -4.22
C GLU A 91 -9.52 2.03 -5.01
N GLU A 92 -9.00 1.68 -6.18
CA GLU A 92 -8.39 2.67 -7.07
C GLU A 92 -9.44 3.71 -7.48
N ALA A 93 -9.01 4.97 -7.56
CA ALA A 93 -9.88 6.03 -8.03
C ALA A 93 -10.36 5.69 -9.45
N PRO A 94 -11.65 5.95 -9.77
CA PRO A 94 -12.16 5.71 -11.11
C PRO A 94 -11.35 6.53 -12.12
N ILE A 95 -10.87 5.86 -13.16
CA ILE A 95 -10.08 6.48 -14.22
C ILE A 95 -11.00 7.33 -15.08
N ASP A 96 -10.66 8.62 -15.25
CA ASP A 96 -11.32 9.49 -16.23
C ASP A 96 -10.80 9.14 -17.63
N LEU A 97 -11.62 8.39 -18.38
CA LEU A 97 -11.27 7.94 -19.72
C LEU A 97 -11.13 9.10 -20.72
N ASP A 98 -11.86 10.21 -20.51
CA ASP A 98 -11.78 11.38 -21.39
C ASP A 98 -10.46 12.10 -21.16
N GLN A 99 -10.04 12.25 -19.89
CA GLN A 99 -8.73 12.80 -19.55
C GLN A 99 -7.60 11.94 -20.14
N VAL A 100 -7.68 10.61 -20.01
CA VAL A 100 -6.67 9.70 -20.59
C VAL A 100 -6.59 9.86 -22.11
N GLN A 101 -7.72 9.98 -22.81
CA GLN A 101 -7.72 10.22 -24.25
C GLN A 101 -7.12 11.59 -24.62
N GLN A 102 -7.38 12.61 -23.83
CA GLN A 102 -6.80 13.94 -24.01
C GLN A 102 -5.27 13.89 -23.85
N ASP A 103 -4.79 13.20 -22.81
CA ASP A 103 -3.38 13.04 -22.52
C ASP A 103 -2.65 12.28 -23.62
N LEU A 104 -3.25 11.19 -24.14
CA LEU A 104 -2.71 10.44 -25.28
C LEU A 104 -2.52 11.34 -26.52
N LYS A 105 -3.54 12.15 -26.86
CA LYS A 105 -3.45 13.08 -28.00
C LYS A 105 -2.38 14.15 -27.80
N ASN A 106 -2.21 14.63 -26.57
CA ASN A 106 -1.18 15.61 -26.25
C ASN A 106 0.22 14.99 -26.37
N ILE A 107 0.41 13.77 -25.86
CA ILE A 107 1.66 13.02 -25.97
C ILE A 107 2.01 12.76 -27.44
N ASP A 108 1.04 12.33 -28.26
CA ASP A 108 1.28 12.12 -29.70
C ASP A 108 1.71 13.41 -30.41
N LYS A 109 1.15 14.55 -30.00
CA LYS A 109 1.53 15.87 -30.52
C LYS A 109 2.95 16.25 -30.09
N GLU A 110 3.29 16.07 -28.82
CA GLU A 110 4.65 16.31 -28.30
C GLU A 110 5.68 15.42 -29.00
N ILE A 111 5.37 14.14 -29.22
CA ILE A 111 6.23 13.22 -29.98
C ILE A 111 6.47 13.77 -31.39
N ALA A 112 5.40 14.17 -32.11
CA ALA A 112 5.53 14.70 -33.46
C ALA A 112 6.36 16.00 -33.51
N GLU A 113 6.22 16.88 -32.52
CA GLU A 113 7.01 18.10 -32.40
C GLU A 113 8.49 17.79 -32.14
N ILE A 114 8.78 16.87 -31.22
CA ILE A 114 10.14 16.43 -30.91
C ILE A 114 10.77 15.72 -32.11
N GLU A 115 10.03 14.90 -32.85
CA GLU A 115 10.51 14.24 -34.08
C GLU A 115 10.89 15.26 -35.15
N GLN A 116 10.12 16.35 -35.30
CA GLN A 116 10.48 17.42 -36.22
C GLN A 116 11.78 18.11 -35.80
N GLU A 117 11.95 18.38 -34.51
CA GLU A 117 13.17 18.98 -33.97
C GLU A 117 14.39 18.06 -34.16
N ILE A 118 14.25 16.76 -33.86
CA ILE A 118 15.27 15.74 -34.08
C ILE A 118 15.66 15.68 -35.57
N ASN A 119 14.68 15.67 -36.47
CA ASN A 119 14.95 15.64 -37.91
C ASN A 119 15.66 16.91 -38.40
N ALA A 120 15.33 18.09 -37.84
CA ALA A 120 16.05 19.32 -38.14
C ALA A 120 17.52 19.21 -37.73
N TYR A 121 17.82 18.75 -36.51
CA TYR A 121 19.19 18.55 -36.04
C TYR A 121 19.95 17.51 -36.87
N LEU A 122 19.32 16.38 -37.23
CA LEU A 122 19.93 15.36 -38.07
C LEU A 122 20.26 15.86 -39.48
N LYS A 123 19.47 16.82 -40.00
CA LYS A 123 19.71 17.46 -41.31
C LYS A 123 20.90 18.42 -41.24
N GLU A 124 21.01 19.20 -40.17
CA GLU A 124 22.17 20.07 -39.92
C GLU A 124 23.47 19.27 -39.77
N LEU A 125 23.40 18.08 -39.17
CA LEU A 125 24.56 17.18 -39.00
C LEU A 125 24.89 16.36 -40.26
N GLY A 126 24.09 16.44 -41.32
CA GLY A 126 24.33 15.75 -42.59
C GLY A 126 24.16 14.23 -42.55
N VAL A 127 23.41 13.71 -41.57
CA VAL A 127 23.19 12.26 -41.36
C VAL A 127 21.82 11.76 -41.84
N LEU A 128 20.89 12.67 -42.16
CA LEU A 128 19.64 12.31 -42.83
C LEU A 128 19.89 12.00 -44.30
N LYS A 129 19.60 10.77 -44.73
CA LYS A 129 19.54 10.40 -46.14
C LYS A 129 18.15 10.74 -46.66
N ASP A 130 18.06 11.65 -47.63
CA ASP A 130 16.85 11.86 -48.40
C ASP A 130 16.61 10.61 -49.28
N GLU A 131 15.54 9.85 -49.00
CA GLU A 131 14.97 8.88 -49.96
C GLU A 131 13.86 9.55 -50.80
#